data_AF-A0AAD8LMR9-F1
#
_entry.id   AF-A0AAD8LMR9-F1
#
_cell.length_a   1.000
_cell.length_b   1.000
_cell.length_c   1.000
_cell.angle_alpha   90.00
_cell.angle_beta   90.00
_cell.angle_gamma   90.00
#
_symmetry.space_group_name_H-M   'P 1'
#
loop_
_entity.id
_entity.type
_entity.pdbx_description
1 polymer ?
#
loop_
_entity_poly.entity_id
_entity_poly.type
_entity_poly.pdbx_seq_one_letter_code
_entity_poly.pdbx_strand_id
1 'polypeptide(L)'
;MVYLVFAVTLEKFSLAVEVCQVQENQTLLMKFCLLHGINLVYQERAGSLKHNYLTPATSTQIRRQWRDLYKSVKDEALQVVSECNIPHCCIQAPITRISNYNAEWAFCPLPQLPQTTDLKGKDIKIRCRL
;
A
#
# COMPACT_ATOMS: atom_id res chain seq x y z
N MET A 1 -9.56 21.98 9.25
CA MET A 1 -9.75 21.86 7.78
C MET A 1 -9.35 20.50 7.20
N VAL A 2 -8.35 19.79 7.75
CA VAL A 2 -7.87 18.50 7.21
C VAL A 2 -8.93 17.37 7.22
N TYR A 3 -9.82 17.32 8.23
CA TYR A 3 -10.86 16.29 8.32
C TYR A 3 -11.95 16.36 7.24
N LEU A 4 -12.29 17.57 6.75
CA LEU A 4 -13.34 17.74 5.73
C LEU A 4 -12.93 17.14 4.39
N VAL A 5 -11.67 17.30 4.00
CA VAL A 5 -11.16 16.76 2.73
C VAL A 5 -11.20 15.24 2.75
N PHE A 6 -10.79 14.60 3.85
CA PHE A 6 -10.80 13.15 3.97
C PHE A 6 -12.22 12.56 4.05
N ALA A 7 -13.15 13.21 4.75
CA ALA A 7 -14.55 12.78 4.79
C ALA A 7 -15.20 12.84 3.40
N VAL A 8 -15.02 13.96 2.68
CA VAL A 8 -15.54 14.10 1.31
C VAL A 8 -14.88 13.09 0.36
N THR A 9 -13.58 12.86 0.49
CA THR A 9 -12.87 11.87 -0.33
C THR A 9 -13.43 10.46 -0.13
N LEU A 10 -13.65 10.06 1.13
CA LEU A 10 -14.22 8.76 1.46
C LEU A 10 -15.65 8.62 0.94
N GLU A 11 -16.47 9.67 1.07
CA GLU A 11 -17.83 9.70 0.53
C GLU A 11 -17.83 9.52 -1.00
N LYS A 12 -16.98 10.27 -1.71
CA LYS A 12 -16.87 10.15 -3.17
C LYS A 12 -16.34 8.78 -3.59
N PHE A 13 -15.43 8.19 -2.83
CA PHE A 13 -14.98 6.83 -3.08
C PHE A 13 -16.14 5.83 -2.90
N SER A 14 -16.87 5.89 -1.78
CA SER A 14 -18.02 5.01 -1.53
C SER A 14 -19.06 5.09 -2.65
N LEU A 15 -19.42 6.29 -3.08
CA LEU A 15 -20.37 6.50 -4.18
C LEU A 15 -19.86 5.92 -5.50
N ALA A 16 -18.56 6.08 -5.80
CA ALA A 16 -17.96 5.48 -6.99
C ALA A 16 -17.99 3.94 -6.96
N VAL A 17 -17.84 3.33 -5.79
CA VAL A 17 -17.96 1.88 -5.61
C VAL A 17 -19.40 1.41 -5.79
N GLU A 18 -20.39 2.15 -5.27
CA GLU A 18 -21.81 1.83 -5.43
C GLU A 18 -22.27 1.84 -6.89
N VAL A 19 -21.75 2.78 -7.69
CA VAL A 19 -22.08 2.91 -9.12
C VAL A 19 -21.35 1.87 -9.98
N CYS A 20 -20.36 1.14 -9.43
CA CYS A 20 -19.61 0.14 -10.18
C CYS A 20 -20.48 -1.04 -10.61
N GLN A 21 -20.60 -1.26 -11.93
CA GLN A 21 -21.44 -2.31 -12.50
C GLN A 21 -20.83 -3.71 -12.42
N VAL A 22 -19.50 -3.80 -12.34
CA VAL A 22 -18.77 -5.07 -12.30
C VAL A 22 -18.64 -5.52 -10.85
N GLN A 23 -19.36 -6.58 -10.48
CA GLN A 23 -19.45 -7.05 -9.09
C GLN A 23 -18.09 -7.42 -8.46
N GLU A 24 -17.19 -8.01 -9.24
CA GLU A 24 -15.84 -8.35 -8.78
C GLU A 24 -15.04 -7.08 -8.42
N ASN A 25 -15.02 -6.10 -9.34
CA ASN A 25 -14.37 -4.81 -9.11
C ASN A 25 -15.03 -4.04 -7.97
N GLN A 26 -16.36 -4.07 -7.87
CA GLN A 26 -17.08 -3.46 -6.77
C GLN A 26 -16.67 -4.06 -5.42
N THR A 27 -16.60 -5.39 -5.32
CA THR A 27 -16.19 -6.09 -4.10
C THR A 27 -14.74 -5.74 -3.73
N LEU A 28 -13.85 -5.75 -4.72
CA LEU A 28 -12.45 -5.37 -4.56
C LEU A 28 -12.31 -3.92 -4.08
N LEU A 29 -12.92 -2.98 -4.79
CA LEU A 29 -12.88 -1.56 -4.47
C LEU A 29 -13.54 -1.24 -3.13
N MET A 30 -14.58 -1.99 -2.73
CA MET A 30 -15.19 -1.88 -1.41
C MET A 30 -14.18 -2.23 -0.31
N LYS A 31 -13.37 -3.29 -0.48
CA LYS A 31 -12.29 -3.61 0.49
C LYS A 31 -11.29 -2.45 0.61
N PHE A 32 -10.89 -1.85 -0.51
CA PHE A 32 -10.00 -0.68 -0.52
C PHE A 32 -10.64 0.57 0.10
N CYS A 33 -11.93 0.80 -0.12
CA CYS A 33 -12.69 1.89 0.49
C CYS A 33 -12.74 1.73 2.02
N LEU A 34 -13.04 0.52 2.50
CA LEU A 34 -13.02 0.20 3.93
C LEU A 34 -11.62 0.34 4.54
N LEU A 35 -10.59 -0.13 3.84
CA LEU A 35 -9.19 0.04 4.27
C LEU A 35 -8.81 1.52 4.38
N HIS A 36 -9.22 2.33 3.40
CA HIS A 36 -8.96 3.77 3.41
C HIS A 36 -9.64 4.43 4.62
N GLY A 37 -10.93 4.16 4.84
CA GLY A 37 -11.68 4.69 5.98
C GLY A 37 -11.07 4.33 7.33
N ILE A 38 -10.73 3.05 7.56
CA ILE A 38 -10.16 2.63 8.84
C ILE A 38 -8.72 3.14 9.02
N ASN A 39 -7.95 3.28 7.95
CA ASN A 39 -6.62 3.89 8.00
C ASN A 39 -6.71 5.36 8.46
N LEU A 40 -7.68 6.13 7.96
CA LEU A 40 -7.91 7.51 8.41
C LEU A 40 -8.20 7.59 9.90
N VAL A 41 -9.15 6.77 10.39
CA VAL A 41 -9.48 6.71 11.82
C VAL A 41 -8.27 6.27 12.65
N TYR A 42 -7.49 5.32 12.13
CA TYR A 42 -6.28 4.86 12.79
C TYR A 42 -5.26 6.00 12.91
N GLN A 43 -4.97 6.76 11.86
CA GLN A 43 -3.99 7.88 11.94
C GLN A 43 -4.39 8.92 13.00
N GLU A 44 -5.67 9.24 13.11
CA GLU A 44 -6.19 10.29 13.99
C GLU A 44 -6.48 9.83 15.43
N ARG A 45 -6.34 8.53 15.72
CA ARG A 45 -6.71 7.93 17.01
C ARG A 45 -6.05 8.59 18.23
N ALA A 46 -4.85 9.15 18.07
CA ALA A 46 -4.14 9.84 19.15
C ALA A 46 -4.87 11.12 19.58
N GLY A 47 -5.40 11.89 18.61
CA GLY A 47 -6.25 13.05 18.88
C GLY A 47 -7.57 12.63 19.53
N SER A 48 -8.21 11.58 19.01
CA SER A 48 -9.48 11.09 19.56
C SER A 48 -9.35 10.56 20.99
N LEU A 49 -8.22 9.94 21.34
CA LEU A 49 -7.90 9.53 22.71
C LEU A 49 -7.68 10.73 23.64
N LYS A 50 -7.02 11.79 23.15
CA LYS A 50 -6.80 13.02 23.93
C LYS A 50 -8.11 13.71 24.32
N HIS A 51 -9.11 13.65 23.44
CA HIS A 51 -10.41 14.29 23.65
C HIS A 51 -11.49 13.34 24.20
N ASN A 52 -11.12 12.11 24.61
CA ASN A 52 -12.04 11.07 25.12
C ASN A 52 -13.17 10.66 24.15
N TYR A 53 -13.01 10.90 22.85
CA TYR A 53 -13.93 10.36 21.83
C TYR A 53 -13.72 8.87 21.56
N LEU A 54 -12.59 8.33 22.01
CA LEU A 54 -12.16 6.96 21.75
C LEU A 54 -11.55 6.37 23.02
N THR A 55 -11.82 5.10 23.31
CA THR A 55 -11.22 4.40 24.45
C THR A 55 -9.93 3.66 24.03
N PRO A 56 -8.98 3.40 24.95
CA PRO A 56 -7.79 2.60 24.62
C PRO A 56 -8.12 1.21 24.07
N ALA A 57 -9.22 0.60 24.55
CA ALA A 57 -9.71 -0.68 24.06
C ALA A 57 -10.17 -0.58 22.60
N THR A 58 -11.00 0.41 22.27
CA THR A 58 -11.46 0.67 20.90
C THR A 58 -10.29 1.01 19.97
N SER A 59 -9.30 1.78 20.44
CA SER A 59 -8.10 2.12 19.66
C SER A 59 -7.28 0.88 19.29
N THR A 60 -7.14 -0.05 20.24
CA THR A 60 -6.47 -1.33 20.01
C THR A 60 -7.26 -2.20 19.03
N GLN A 61 -8.60 -2.19 19.12
CA GLN A 61 -9.47 -2.91 18.19
C GLN A 61 -9.34 -2.37 16.76
N ILE A 62 -9.37 -1.06 16.58
CA ILE A 62 -9.16 -0.40 15.28
C ILE A 62 -7.81 -0.80 14.69
N ARG A 63 -6.75 -0.84 15.50
CA ARG A 63 -5.43 -1.29 15.05
C ARG A 63 -5.44 -2.73 14.53
N ARG A 64 -6.17 -3.64 15.20
CA ARG A 64 -6.29 -5.04 14.76
C ARG A 64 -7.05 -5.13 13.44
N GLN A 65 -8.23 -4.51 13.38
CA GLN A 65 -9.06 -4.47 12.17
C GLN A 65 -8.31 -3.88 10.97
N TRP A 66 -7.58 -2.78 11.16
CA TRP A 66 -6.75 -2.18 10.11
C TRP A 66 -5.68 -3.16 9.60
N ARG A 67 -5.00 -3.87 10.52
CA ARG A 67 -3.99 -4.87 10.16
C ARG A 67 -4.58 -6.05 9.40
N ASP A 68 -5.73 -6.54 9.84
CA ASP A 68 -6.38 -7.71 9.24
C ASP A 68 -6.90 -7.37 7.83
N LEU A 69 -7.52 -6.18 7.67
CA LEU A 69 -7.91 -5.66 6.36
C LEU A 69 -6.71 -5.48 5.43
N TYR A 70 -5.62 -4.87 5.93
CA TYR A 70 -4.39 -4.70 5.16
C TYR A 70 -3.84 -6.03 4.64
N LYS A 71 -3.83 -7.07 5.48
CA LYS A 71 -3.42 -8.41 5.06
C LYS A 71 -4.34 -8.98 3.98
N SER A 72 -5.65 -8.78 4.09
CA SER A 72 -6.61 -9.32 3.12
C SER A 72 -6.51 -8.69 1.73
N VAL A 73 -6.12 -7.41 1.63
CA VAL A 73 -6.02 -6.72 0.33
C VAL A 73 -4.62 -6.76 -0.28
N LYS A 74 -3.61 -7.22 0.49
CA LYS A 74 -2.20 -7.12 0.12
C LYS A 74 -1.93 -7.75 -1.25
N ASP A 75 -2.48 -8.94 -1.47
CA ASP A 75 -2.21 -9.72 -2.68
C ASP A 75 -2.98 -9.14 -3.89
N GLU A 76 -4.11 -8.48 -3.65
CA GLU A 76 -4.95 -7.85 -4.67
C GLU A 76 -4.44 -6.45 -5.08
N ALA A 77 -3.55 -5.85 -4.28
CA ALA A 77 -3.05 -4.49 -4.52
C ALA A 77 -2.25 -4.35 -5.82
N LEU A 78 -1.47 -5.37 -6.20
CA LEU A 78 -0.71 -5.34 -7.45
C LEU A 78 -1.62 -5.33 -8.67
N GLN A 79 -2.74 -6.07 -8.60
CA GLN A 79 -3.74 -6.08 -9.65
C GLN A 79 -4.34 -4.69 -9.84
N VAL A 80 -4.78 -4.04 -8.76
CA VAL A 80 -5.36 -2.68 -8.84
C VAL A 80 -4.38 -1.67 -9.45
N VAL A 81 -3.10 -1.73 -9.08
CA VAL A 81 -2.07 -0.85 -9.66
C VAL A 81 -1.83 -1.15 -11.14
N SER A 82 -1.88 -2.42 -11.54
CA SER A 82 -1.77 -2.82 -12.95
C SER A 82 -2.93 -2.28 -13.79
N GLU A 83 -4.15 -2.33 -13.25
CA GLU A 83 -5.38 -1.83 -13.92
C GLU A 83 -5.39 -0.31 -14.13
N CYS A 84 -4.55 0.44 -13.41
CA CYS A 84 -4.35 1.86 -13.70
C CYS A 84 -3.73 2.11 -15.08
N ASN A 85 -3.21 1.06 -15.75
CA ASN A 85 -2.68 1.11 -17.12
C ASN A 85 -1.72 2.28 -17.37
N ILE A 86 -0.91 2.63 -16.36
CA ILE A 86 0.03 3.74 -16.42
C ILE A 86 1.16 3.34 -17.37
N PRO A 87 1.40 4.08 -18.48
CA PRO A 87 2.46 3.74 -19.42
C PRO A 87 3.83 3.70 -18.75
N HIS A 88 4.68 2.75 -19.15
CA HIS A 88 6.03 2.61 -18.58
C HIS A 88 6.88 3.88 -18.71
N CYS A 89 6.67 4.68 -19.75
CA CYS A 89 7.35 5.96 -19.92
C CYS A 89 6.95 7.03 -18.88
N CYS A 90 5.78 6.88 -18.25
CA CYS A 90 5.28 7.77 -17.21
C CYS A 90 5.77 7.38 -15.81
N ILE A 91 6.26 6.15 -15.61
CA ILE A 91 6.75 5.63 -14.33
C ILE A 91 8.27 5.83 -14.25
N GLN A 92 8.70 7.07 -14.02
CA GLN A 92 10.11 7.43 -13.88
C GLN A 92 10.60 7.20 -12.44
N ALA A 93 10.66 5.93 -12.02
CA ALA A 93 11.13 5.57 -10.69
C ALA A 93 12.31 4.59 -10.79
N PRO A 94 13.49 4.87 -10.21
CA PRO A 94 14.64 3.96 -10.34
C PRO A 94 14.39 2.57 -9.75
N ILE A 95 13.51 2.48 -8.75
CA ILE A 95 13.12 1.22 -8.08
C ILE A 95 12.26 0.34 -8.99
N THR A 96 11.55 0.91 -9.97
CA THR A 96 10.73 0.12 -10.90
C THR A 96 11.58 -0.58 -11.96
N ARG A 97 12.92 -0.37 -11.95
CA ARG A 97 13.91 -1.01 -12.85
C ARG A 97 13.61 -0.78 -14.35
N ILE A 98 12.80 0.22 -14.68
CA ILE A 98 12.50 0.62 -16.05
C ILE A 98 13.58 1.61 -16.48
N SER A 99 14.53 1.18 -17.32
CA SER A 99 15.65 2.02 -17.75
C SER A 99 15.16 3.32 -18.39
N ASN A 100 15.55 4.44 -17.80
CA ASN A 100 15.41 5.77 -18.37
C ASN A 100 16.73 6.11 -19.05
N TYR A 101 16.73 6.30 -20.37
CA TYR A 101 17.91 6.69 -21.15
C TYR A 101 18.61 7.95 -20.60
N ASN A 102 17.87 8.83 -19.91
CA ASN A 102 18.41 10.07 -19.36
C ASN A 102 18.94 9.91 -17.91
N ALA A 103 18.80 8.74 -17.29
CA ALA A 103 19.16 8.52 -15.89
C ALA A 103 19.66 7.10 -15.59
N GLU A 104 20.49 6.52 -16.47
CA GLU A 104 21.07 5.18 -16.28
C GLU A 104 21.77 5.01 -14.91
N TRP A 105 22.40 6.07 -14.41
CA TRP A 105 23.11 6.10 -13.12
C TRP A 105 22.19 5.88 -11.90
N ALA A 106 20.88 6.12 -12.03
CA ALA A 106 19.94 6.00 -10.92
C ALA A 106 19.47 4.54 -10.70
N PHE A 107 19.66 3.66 -11.68
CA PHE A 107 19.23 2.27 -11.60
C PHE A 107 20.22 1.43 -10.81
N CYS A 108 19.75 0.76 -9.76
CA CYS A 108 20.55 -0.25 -9.07
C CYS A 108 20.83 -1.41 -10.05
N PRO A 109 22.10 -1.81 -10.26
CA PRO A 109 22.41 -2.96 -11.09
C PRO A 109 21.74 -4.22 -10.54
N LEU A 110 21.37 -5.13 -11.45
CA LEU A 110 20.75 -6.41 -11.11
C LEU A 110 21.62 -7.12 -10.05
N PRO A 111 21.07 -7.61 -8.92
CA PRO A 111 21.78 -8.56 -8.09
C PRO A 111 22.12 -9.74 -8.99
N GLN A 112 23.40 -9.92 -9.30
CA GLN A 112 23.87 -11.09 -10.00
C GLN A 112 23.58 -12.26 -9.07
N LEU A 113 22.45 -12.95 -9.28
CA LEU A 113 22.21 -14.26 -8.70
C LEU A 113 23.36 -15.13 -9.19
N PRO A 114 24.25 -15.62 -8.32
CA PRO A 114 25.32 -16.49 -8.75
C PRO A 114 24.68 -17.70 -9.40
N GLN A 115 24.95 -17.88 -10.70
CA GLN A 115 24.60 -19.10 -11.40
C GLN A 115 25.27 -20.25 -10.65
N THR A 116 24.46 -21.20 -10.19
CA THR A 116 24.90 -22.32 -9.40
C THR A 116 25.82 -23.21 -10.23
N THR A 117 27.12 -22.98 -10.13
CA THR A 117 28.12 -24.03 -10.23
C THR A 117 28.85 -24.08 -8.91
N ASP A 118 28.46 -25.10 -8.15
CA ASP A 118 29.14 -25.77 -7.05
C ASP A 118 30.55 -25.25 -6.72
N LEU A 119 30.76 -24.78 -5.48
CA LEU A 119 31.84 -25.19 -4.58
C LEU A 119 31.83 -24.37 -3.28
N LYS A 120 31.53 -25.07 -2.18
CA LYS A 120 31.99 -24.86 -0.79
C LYS A 120 31.88 -23.45 -0.17
N GLY A 121 30.91 -23.35 0.74
CA GLY A 121 31.10 -22.89 2.12
C GLY A 121 31.74 -21.52 2.31
N LYS A 122 30.90 -20.50 2.48
CA LYS A 122 31.16 -19.33 3.32
C LYS A 122 29.84 -18.65 3.66
N ASP A 123 29.53 -18.60 4.95
CA ASP A 123 28.45 -17.79 5.54
C ASP A 123 28.63 -16.32 5.12
N ILE A 124 27.81 -15.83 4.19
CA ILE A 124 27.74 -14.41 3.87
C ILE A 124 26.63 -13.80 4.72
N LYS A 125 27.01 -13.37 5.91
CA LYS A 125 26.16 -12.57 6.81
C LYS A 125 25.99 -11.18 6.22
N ILE A 126 24.90 -10.95 5.48
CA ILE A 126 24.51 -9.61 5.03
C ILE A 126 23.99 -8.85 6.26
N ARG A 127 24.87 -8.03 6.84
CA ARG A 127 24.50 -7.08 7.89
C ARG A 127 23.87 -5.86 7.23
N CYS A 128 22.54 -5.87 7.05
CA CYS A 128 21.80 -4.63 6.87
C CYS A 128 21.90 -3.84 8.18
N ARG A 129 22.61 -2.71 8.16
CA ARG A 129 22.50 -1.72 9.25
C ARG A 129 21.12 -1.06 9.10
N LEU A 130 20.22 -1.35 10.04
CA LEU A 130 19.16 -0.43 10.42
C LEU A 130 19.77 0.70 11.25
#